data_AF-A0A085UKY3-F1
#
_entry.id   AF-A0A085UKY3-F1
#
_cell.length_a   1.000
_cell.length_b   1.000
_cell.length_c   1.000
_cell.angle_alpha   90.00
_cell.angle_beta   90.00
_cell.angle_gamma   90.00
#
_symmetry.space_group_name_H-M   'P 1'
#
loop_
_entity.id
_entity.type
_entity.pdbx_description
1 polymer ?
#
loop_
_entity_poly.entity_id
_entity_poly.type
_entity_poly.pdbx_seq_one_letter_code
_entity_poly.pdbx_strand_id
1 'polypeptide(L)'
;MSDIHTPYGLLHPAQADELLHVPAQRLDRQILAHSRRWHTVGLFMRCTTCGHSQKASESTRPFPHDPACQANAGEDFPWQELAAILLHLPIQSPTNAPGQKGNHL
;
A
#
# COMPACT_ATOMS: atom_id res chain seq x y z
N MET A 1 -2.39 27.14 -30.46
CA MET A 1 -2.29 26.32 -29.23
C MET A 1 -2.01 27.33 -28.13
N SER A 2 -2.97 27.52 -27.23
CA SER A 2 -2.93 28.67 -26.30
C SER A 2 -2.34 28.22 -24.97
N ASP A 3 -1.24 28.85 -24.58
CA ASP A 3 -0.52 28.57 -23.33
C ASP A 3 -1.35 29.03 -22.12
N ILE A 4 -1.48 28.16 -21.11
CA ILE A 4 -2.18 28.46 -19.85
C ILE A 4 -1.17 29.11 -18.91
N HIS A 5 -1.36 30.40 -18.65
CA HIS A 5 -0.50 31.17 -17.76
C HIS A 5 -1.02 31.10 -16.32
N THR A 6 -0.20 30.59 -15.39
CA THR A 6 -0.48 30.58 -13.94
C THR A 6 0.52 31.51 -13.22
N PRO A 7 0.22 31.99 -12.00
CA PRO A 7 1.08 32.97 -11.31
C PRO A 7 2.49 32.47 -10.92
N TYR A 8 2.84 31.22 -11.23
CA TYR A 8 4.16 30.62 -10.94
C TYR A 8 4.96 30.25 -12.21
N GLY A 9 4.54 30.70 -13.40
CA GLY A 9 5.25 30.49 -14.67
C GLY A 9 4.63 29.42 -15.59
N LEU A 10 5.18 29.31 -16.81
CA LEU A 10 4.74 28.37 -17.86
C LEU A 10 5.04 26.93 -17.42
N LEU A 11 3.99 26.17 -17.07
CA LEU A 11 4.13 24.74 -16.84
C LEU A 11 4.23 24.03 -18.19
N HIS A 12 5.38 23.44 -18.48
CA HIS A 12 5.51 22.51 -19.60
C HIS A 12 4.59 21.30 -19.33
N PRO A 13 3.79 20.85 -20.31
CA PRO A 13 2.82 19.75 -20.12
C PRO A 13 3.43 18.47 -19.53
N ALA A 14 4.71 18.19 -19.82
CA ALA A 14 5.44 17.05 -19.27
C ALA A 14 5.69 17.13 -17.75
N GLN A 15 5.69 18.32 -17.15
CA GLN A 15 5.84 18.52 -15.70
C GLN A 15 4.50 18.59 -14.96
N ALA A 16 3.40 18.88 -15.67
CA ALA A 16 2.06 18.86 -15.10
C ALA A 16 1.58 17.42 -14.79
N ASP A 17 2.02 16.43 -15.57
CA ASP A 17 1.70 15.02 -15.38
C ASP A 17 2.33 14.45 -14.08
N GLU A 18 3.48 14.98 -13.69
CA GLU A 18 4.16 14.67 -12.43
C GLU A 18 3.54 15.41 -11.22
N LEU A 19 2.78 16.48 -11.41
CA LEU A 19 2.05 17.15 -10.32
C LEU A 19 0.68 16.51 -10.04
N LEU A 20 0.23 15.59 -10.89
CA LEU A 20 -0.90 14.69 -10.66
C LEU A 20 -0.52 13.43 -9.86
N HIS A 21 0.56 13.49 -9.06
CA HIS A 21 1.01 12.43 -8.14
C HIS A 21 -0.03 12.13 -7.03
N VAL A 22 -1.12 11.47 -7.43
CA VAL A 22 -2.16 10.82 -6.63
C VAL A 22 -1.87 9.32 -6.29
N PRO A 23 -0.72 8.68 -6.59
CA PRO A 23 -0.47 7.30 -6.11
C PRO A 23 -0.24 7.18 -4.60
N ALA A 24 0.64 8.02 -4.03
CA ALA A 24 1.02 7.91 -2.62
C ALA A 24 -0.18 8.18 -1.68
N GLN A 25 -0.97 9.23 -1.97
CA GLN A 25 -2.18 9.54 -1.20
C GLN A 25 -3.24 8.43 -1.29
N ARG A 26 -3.30 7.69 -2.40
CA ARG A 26 -4.22 6.55 -2.55
C ARG A 26 -3.76 5.37 -1.69
N LEU A 27 -2.46 5.06 -1.71
CA LEU A 27 -1.90 3.98 -0.90
C LEU A 27 -2.03 4.28 0.60
N ASP A 28 -1.68 5.50 1.03
CA ASP A 28 -1.80 5.91 2.43
C ASP A 28 -3.24 5.79 2.93
N ARG A 29 -4.21 6.19 2.11
CA ARG A 29 -5.65 6.04 2.43
C ARG A 29 -6.07 4.58 2.52
N GLN A 30 -5.58 3.71 1.64
CA GLN A 30 -5.87 2.28 1.68
C GLN A 30 -5.27 1.61 2.92
N ILE A 31 -4.01 1.91 3.23
CA ILE A 31 -3.34 1.43 4.45
C ILE A 31 -4.08 1.93 5.69
N LEU A 32 -4.45 3.21 5.75
CA LEU A 32 -5.19 3.77 6.87
C LEU A 32 -6.59 3.16 7.02
N ALA A 33 -7.30 2.90 5.92
CA ALA A 33 -8.59 2.24 5.94
C ALA A 33 -8.47 0.80 6.47
N HIS A 34 -7.46 0.07 6.01
CA HIS A 34 -7.14 -1.27 6.48
C HIS A 34 -6.79 -1.28 7.97
N SER A 35 -5.92 -0.36 8.40
CA SER A 35 -5.41 -0.29 9.77
C SER A 35 -6.46 0.07 10.81
N ARG A 36 -7.59 0.69 10.41
CA ARG A 36 -8.72 0.95 11.30
C ARG A 36 -9.44 -0.32 11.75
N ARG A 37 -9.41 -1.36 10.91
CA ARG A 37 -10.09 -2.64 11.17
C ARG A 37 -9.12 -3.71 11.65
N TRP A 38 -7.87 -3.63 11.21
CA TRP A 38 -6.90 -4.70 11.38
C TRP A 38 -5.52 -4.19 11.81
N HIS A 39 -4.89 -4.92 12.72
CA HIS A 39 -3.49 -4.71 13.10
C HIS A 39 -2.65 -5.92 12.72
N THR A 40 -1.53 -5.69 12.05
CA THR A 40 -0.50 -6.71 11.89
C THR A 40 0.38 -6.73 13.13
N VAL A 41 0.41 -7.86 13.84
CA VAL A 41 1.21 -8.09 15.05
C VAL A 41 2.10 -9.31 14.81
N GLY A 42 3.35 -9.06 14.41
CA GLY A 42 4.24 -10.13 13.96
C GLY A 42 3.63 -10.89 12.78
N LEU A 43 3.39 -12.20 12.95
CA LEU A 43 2.77 -13.08 11.95
C LEU A 43 1.24 -13.13 12.01
N PHE A 44 0.61 -12.34 12.87
CA PHE A 44 -0.83 -12.35 13.09
C PHE A 44 -1.49 -11.10 12.51
N MET A 45 -2.66 -11.28 11.91
CA MET A 45 -3.61 -10.21 11.66
C MET A 45 -4.60 -10.21 12.81
N ARG A 46 -4.85 -9.06 13.43
CA ARG A 46 -5.70 -8.92 14.61
C ARG A 46 -6.84 -7.94 14.34
N CYS A 47 -8.07 -8.33 14.68
CA CYS A 47 -9.20 -7.39 14.62
C CYS A 47 -9.05 -6.32 15.71
N THR A 48 -9.22 -5.04 15.36
CA THR A 48 -9.18 -3.93 16.31
C THR A 48 -10.38 -3.90 17.26
N THR A 49 -11.49 -4.54 16.88
CA THR A 49 -12.74 -4.56 17.66
C THR A 49 -12.79 -5.73 18.65
N CYS A 50 -12.66 -6.98 18.19
CA CYS A 50 -12.73 -8.15 19.08
C CYS A 50 -11.37 -8.65 19.58
N GLY A 51 -10.26 -8.18 19.01
CA GLY A 51 -8.93 -8.62 19.39
C GLY A 51 -8.56 -10.04 18.97
N HIS A 52 -9.46 -10.78 18.29
CA HIS A 52 -9.15 -12.10 17.74
C HIS A 52 -8.04 -12.00 16.69
N SER A 53 -7.27 -13.07 16.50
CA SER A 53 -6.09 -13.07 15.63
C SER A 53 -6.07 -14.28 14.70
N GLN A 54 -5.59 -14.07 13.47
CA GLN A 54 -5.41 -15.10 12.45
C GLN A 54 -3.96 -15.09 11.96
N LYS A 55 -3.34 -16.26 11.81
CA LYS A 55 -1.95 -16.35 11.29
C LYS A 55 -1.91 -16.06 9.80
N ALA A 56 -0.79 -15.52 9.31
CA ALA A 56 -0.57 -15.31 7.87
C ALA A 56 -0.68 -16.60 7.04
N SER A 57 -0.29 -17.75 7.61
CA SER A 57 -0.42 -19.07 6.98
C SER A 57 -1.87 -19.51 6.74
N GLU A 58 -2.83 -18.81 7.33
CA GLU A 58 -4.28 -19.11 7.24
C GLU A 58 -5.02 -18.11 6.37
N SER A 59 -4.28 -17.24 5.66
CA SER A 59 -4.78 -16.13 4.83
C SER A 59 -5.79 -16.52 3.74
N THR A 60 -5.89 -17.79 3.38
CA THR A 60 -6.88 -18.30 2.41
C THR A 60 -8.25 -18.59 3.02
N ARG A 61 -8.37 -18.56 4.35
CA ARG A 61 -9.63 -18.78 5.07
C ARG A 61 -10.23 -17.47 5.56
N PRO A 62 -11.57 -17.38 5.68
CA PRO A 62 -12.22 -16.23 6.31
C PRO A 62 -11.65 -15.95 7.70
N PHE A 63 -11.60 -14.68 8.07
CA PHE A 63 -11.11 -14.25 9.37
C PHE A 63 -12.05 -14.73 10.48
N PRO A 64 -11.54 -15.43 11.51
CA PRO A 64 -12.36 -15.96 12.58
C PRO A 64 -12.63 -14.88 13.64
N HIS A 65 -13.63 -14.03 13.42
CA HIS A 65 -14.06 -13.09 14.45
C HIS A 65 -14.62 -13.82 15.69
N ASP A 66 -14.60 -13.14 16.83
CA ASP A 66 -15.48 -13.50 17.93
C ASP A 66 -16.95 -13.40 17.47
N PRO A 67 -17.84 -14.35 17.80
CA PRO A 67 -19.24 -14.32 17.35
C PRO A 67 -20.02 -13.06 17.76
N ALA A 68 -19.66 -12.42 18.88
CA ALA A 68 -20.26 -11.17 19.35
C ALA A 68 -19.56 -9.91 18.81
N CYS A 69 -18.56 -10.06 17.94
CA CYS A 69 -17.84 -8.93 17.35
C CYS A 69 -18.76 -8.09 16.46
N GLN A 70 -18.89 -6.80 16.77
CA GLN A 70 -19.68 -5.88 15.94
C GLN A 70 -19.10 -5.69 14.53
N ALA A 71 -17.81 -5.96 14.34
CA ALA A 71 -17.17 -5.92 13.02
C ALA A 71 -17.38 -7.21 12.20
N ASN A 72 -18.05 -8.22 12.75
CA ASN A 72 -18.40 -9.45 12.05
C ASN A 72 -19.56 -9.18 11.07
N ALA A 73 -19.23 -8.62 9.91
CA ALA A 73 -20.18 -8.28 8.86
C ALA A 73 -20.28 -9.36 7.75
N GLY A 74 -19.53 -10.46 7.88
CA GLY A 74 -19.42 -11.52 6.87
C GLY A 74 -18.03 -12.14 6.81
N GLU A 75 -17.71 -12.76 5.67
CA GLU A 75 -16.40 -13.36 5.42
C GLU A 75 -15.36 -12.28 5.06
N ASP A 76 -14.55 -11.88 6.03
CA ASP A 76 -13.41 -10.97 5.82
C ASP A 76 -12.13 -11.74 5.46
N PHE A 77 -11.31 -11.20 4.55
CA PHE A 77 -10.01 -11.76 4.16
C PHE A 77 -8.88 -10.72 4.30
N PRO A 78 -8.55 -10.28 5.52
CA PRO A 78 -7.69 -9.11 5.73
C PRO A 78 -6.26 -9.30 5.23
N TRP A 79 -5.73 -10.53 5.22
CA TRP A 79 -4.42 -10.81 4.63
C TRP A 79 -4.41 -10.61 3.11
N GLN A 80 -5.47 -11.00 2.42
CA GLN A 80 -5.59 -10.82 0.98
C GLN A 80 -5.81 -9.34 0.64
N GLU A 81 -6.61 -8.64 1.45
CA GLU A 81 -6.78 -7.19 1.37
C GLU A 81 -5.43 -6.47 1.52
N LEU A 82 -4.66 -6.79 2.56
CA LEU A 82 -3.34 -6.19 2.78
C LEU A 82 -2.38 -6.49 1.61
N ALA A 83 -2.35 -7.73 1.13
CA ALA A 83 -1.53 -8.10 -0.03
C ALA A 83 -1.90 -7.27 -1.27
N ALA A 84 -3.19 -7.09 -1.55
CA ALA A 84 -3.66 -6.26 -2.66
C ALA A 84 -3.26 -4.78 -2.52
N ILE A 85 -3.25 -4.24 -1.28
CA ILE A 85 -2.78 -2.88 -1.02
C ILE A 85 -1.28 -2.79 -1.30
N LEU A 86 -0.49 -3.72 -0.77
CA LEU A 86 0.97 -3.72 -0.86
C LEU A 86 1.49 -3.98 -2.30
N LEU A 87 0.70 -4.62 -3.17
CA LEU A 87 1.05 -4.79 -4.59
C LEU A 87 1.20 -3.47 -5.35
N HIS A 88 0.65 -2.36 -4.84
CA HIS A 88 0.84 -1.03 -5.44
C HIS A 88 2.18 -0.38 -5.08
N LEU A 89 2.96 -0.96 -4.16
CA LEU A 89 4.29 -0.46 -3.86
C LEU A 89 5.23 -0.72 -5.04
N PRO A 90 6.08 0.26 -5.42
CA PRO A 90 7.09 0.04 -6.44
C PRO A 90 8.06 -1.03 -5.94
N ILE A 91 8.16 -2.16 -6.65
CA ILE A 91 9.19 -3.15 -6.40
C ILE A 91 10.50 -2.57 -6.93
N GLN A 92 11.32 -2.00 -6.06
CA GLN A 92 12.69 -1.67 -6.40
C GLN A 92 13.44 -2.99 -6.59
N SER A 93 13.78 -3.32 -7.83
CA SER A 93 14.79 -4.36 -8.08
C SER A 93 16.12 -3.85 -7.53
N PRO A 94 16.88 -4.68 -6.79
CA PRO A 94 18.20 -4.27 -6.32
C PRO A 94 19.02 -3.86 -7.53
N THR A 95 19.40 -2.59 -7.57
CA THR A 95 20.30 -2.06 -8.60
C THR A 95 21.66 -2.73 -8.38
N ASN A 96 21.88 -3.87 -9.04
CA ASN A 96 23.23 -4.34 -9.30
C ASN A 96 23.87 -3.34 -10.26
N ALA A 97 24.37 -2.23 -9.73
CA ALA A 97 25.24 -1.35 -10.50
C ALA A 97 26.49 -2.18 -10.86
N PRO A 98 26.79 -2.39 -12.16
CA PRO A 98 28.05 -2.99 -12.53
C PRO A 98 29.17 -2.06 -12.07
N GLY A 99 29.95 -2.52 -11.10
CA GLY A 99 31.19 -1.89 -10.67
C GLY A 99 32.04 -1.63 -11.90
N GLN A 100 32.22 -0.33 -12.16
CA GLN A 100 33.10 0.30 -13.13
C GLN A 100 34.42 -0.48 -13.24
N LYS A 101 34.74 -1.00 -14.44
CA LYS A 101 36.07 -1.52 -14.75
C LYS A 101 37.08 -0.39 -14.50
N GLY A 102 37.81 -0.49 -13.39
CA GLY A 102 39.01 0.29 -13.18
C GLY A 102 40.07 -0.21 -14.16
N ASN A 103 40.29 0.52 -15.24
CA ASN A 103 41.53 0.43 -16.00
C ASN A 103 42.65 0.96 -15.10
N HIS A 104 43.47 0.06 -14.55
CA HIS A 104 44.80 0.42 -14.09
C HIS A 104 45.81 -0.07 -15.13
N LEU A 105 46.49 0.93 -15.70
CA LEU A 105 47.72 0.85 -16.48
C LEU A 105 48.83 0.15 -15.70
#